data_AF-A0A089PCI9-F1
#
_entry.id   AF-A0A089PCI9-F1
#
_cell.length_a   1.000
_cell.length_b   1.000
_cell.length_c   1.000
_cell.angle_alpha   90.00
_cell.angle_beta   90.00
_cell.angle_gamma   90.00
#
_symmetry.space_group_name_H-M   'P 1'
#
loop_
_entity.id
_entity.type
_entity.pdbx_description
1 polymer ?
#
loop_
_entity_poly.entity_id
_entity_poly.type
_entity_poly.pdbx_seq_one_letter_code
_entity_poly.pdbx_strand_id
1 'polypeptide(L)' 'MKNQITETPRVEDGKVIAERLNGLAASIGCLALVGAYLTTGQIIPGFV' A
#
# COMPACT_ATOMS: atom_id res chain seq x y z
N MET A 1 -25.24 -14.43 -30.47
CA MET A 1 -24.68 -14.50 -29.10
C MET A 1 -23.18 -14.27 -29.21
N LYS A 2 -22.66 -13.11 -28.79
CA LYS A 2 -21.22 -12.79 -28.90
C LYS A 2 -20.50 -13.44 -27.71
N ASN A 3 -19.63 -14.41 -28.00
CA ASN A 3 -18.85 -15.12 -26.99
C ASN A 3 -17.69 -14.22 -26.54
N GLN A 4 -17.89 -13.49 -25.45
CA GLN A 4 -16.86 -12.65 -24.84
C GLN A 4 -15.91 -13.58 -24.07
N ILE A 5 -14.88 -14.08 -24.75
CA ILE A 5 -13.72 -14.69 -24.11
C ILE A 5 -13.06 -13.57 -23.29
N THR A 6 -13.23 -13.62 -21.96
CA THR A 6 -12.55 -12.70 -21.05
C THR A 6 -11.07 -13.03 -21.08
N GLU A 7 -10.33 -12.41 -21.98
CA GLU A 7 -8.87 -12.44 -21.93
C GLU A 7 -8.47 -11.77 -20.62
N THR A 8 -8.06 -12.57 -19.63
CA THR A 8 -7.47 -12.05 -18.40
C THR A 8 -6.28 -11.19 -18.80
N PRO A 9 -6.32 -9.87 -18.56
CA PRO A 9 -5.21 -9.01 -18.94
C PRO A 9 -3.97 -9.52 -18.22
N ARG A 10 -2.94 -9.92 -18.99
CA ARG A 10 -1.64 -10.29 -18.43
C ARG A 10 -1.19 -9.11 -17.58
N VAL A 11 -1.12 -9.30 -16.27
CA VAL A 11 -0.59 -8.30 -15.36
C VAL A 11 0.87 -8.11 -15.74
N GLU A 12 1.20 -6.92 -16.25
CA GLU A 12 2.56 -6.59 -16.66
C GLU A 12 3.49 -6.73 -15.45
N ASP A 13 4.65 -7.37 -15.61
CA ASP A 13 5.53 -7.73 -14.49
C ASP A 13 5.88 -6.52 -13.60
N GLY A 14 6.00 -5.34 -14.21
CA GLY A 14 6.24 -4.07 -13.49
C GLY A 14 5.12 -3.68 -12.53
N LYS A 15 3.86 -4.01 -12.85
CA LYS A 15 2.72 -3.72 -11.97
C LYS A 15 2.73 -4.59 -10.72
N VAL A 16 3.11 -5.86 -10.84
CA VAL A 16 3.25 -6.77 -9.68
C VAL A 16 4.30 -6.26 -8.71
N ILE A 17 5.43 -5.77 -9.23
CA ILE A 17 6.50 -5.18 -8.41
C ILE A 17 6.00 -3.90 -7.74
N ALA A 18 5.31 -3.02 -8.47
CA ALA A 18 4.75 -1.79 -7.93
C ALA A 18 3.72 -2.05 -6.82
N GLU A 19 2.83 -3.03 -7.01
CA GLU A 19 1.83 -3.44 -6.00
C GLU A 19 2.50 -4.00 -4.75
N ARG A 20 3.54 -4.84 -4.89
CA ARG A 20 4.31 -5.36 -3.75
C ARG A 20 5.04 -4.25 -3.00
N LEU A 21 5.68 -3.33 -3.71
CA LEU A 21 6.41 -2.21 -3.08
C LEU A 21 5.45 -1.26 -2.36
N ASN A 22 4.31 -0.94 -2.98
CA ASN A 22 3.28 -0.10 -2.37
C ASN A 22 2.68 -0.77 -1.13
N GLY A 23 2.32 -2.05 -1.21
CA GLY A 23 1.82 -2.81 -0.06
C GLY A 23 2.81 -2.85 1.11
N LEU A 24 4.11 -2.98 0.83
CA LEU A 24 5.15 -2.92 1.85
C LEU A 24 5.25 -1.52 2.47
N ALA A 25 5.33 -0.47 1.65
CA ALA A 25 5.41 0.90 2.11
C ALA A 25 4.20 1.30 2.97
N ALA A 26 2.99 0.91 2.56
CA ALA A 26 1.76 1.14 3.31
C ALA A 26 1.79 0.44 4.67
N SER A 27 2.22 -0.82 4.72
CA SER A 27 2.32 -1.58 5.98
C SER A 27 3.30 -0.95 6.97
N ILE A 28 4.47 -0.51 6.47
CA ILE A 28 5.46 0.21 7.26
C ILE A 28 4.89 1.54 7.76
N GLY A 29 4.17 2.29 6.91
CA GLY A 29 3.51 3.54 7.29
C GLY A 29 2.47 3.35 8.40
N CYS A 30 1.64 2.30 8.31
CA CYS A 30 0.68 1.97 9.37
C CYS A 30 1.36 1.61 10.69
N LEU A 31 2.42 0.80 10.65
CA LEU A 31 3.17 0.46 11.86
C LEU A 31 3.86 1.68 12.47
N ALA A 32 4.44 2.55 11.64
CA ALA A 32 5.06 3.79 12.08
C ALA A 32 4.04 4.73 12.74
N LEU A 33 2.84 4.83 12.18
CA LEU A 33 1.74 5.62 12.74
C LEU A 33 1.36 5.15 14.15
N VAL A 34 1.13 3.85 14.30
CA VAL A 34 0.79 3.25 15.61
C VAL A 34 1.96 3.43 16.58
N GLY A 35 3.18 3.17 16.13
CA GLY A 35 4.40 3.34 16.92
C GLY A 35 4.60 4.78 17.40
N ALA A 36 4.37 5.78 16.55
CA ALA A 36 4.46 7.19 16.90
C ALA A 36 3.50 7.56 18.03
N TYR A 37 2.24 7.11 17.96
CA TYR A 37 1.28 7.36 19.02
C TYR A 37 1.62 6.64 20.32
N LEU A 38 2.02 5.37 20.25
CA LEU A 38 2.36 4.61 21.46
C LEU A 38 3.61 5.14 22.17
N THR A 39 4.58 5.67 21.42
CA THR A 39 5.86 6.14 21.98
C THR A 39 5.83 7.60 22.41
N THR A 40 5.17 8.47 21.64
CA THR A 40 5.18 9.93 21.86
C THR A 40 3.84 10.50 22.32
N GLY A 41 2.78 9.68 22.33
CA GLY A 41 1.41 10.12 22.55
C GLY A 41 0.82 10.93 21.39
N GLN A 42 1.56 11.10 20.30
CA GLN A 42 1.22 11.99 19.20
C GLN A 42 1.34 11.28 17.86
N ILE A 43 0.32 11.43 17.03
CA ILE A 43 0.29 10.89 15.66
C ILE A 43 1.06 11.81 14.70
N ILE A 44 0.95 13.12 14.91
CA ILE A 44 1.72 14.15 14.21
C ILE A 44 2.34 15.02 15.31
N PRO A 45 3.67 15.09 15.43
CA PRO A 45 4.30 15.95 16.41
C PRO A 45 3.98 17.42 16.07
N GLY A 46 3.37 18.14 17.02
CA GLY A 46 3.18 19.58 16.90
C GLY A 46 4.53 20.28 17.00
N PHE A 47 5.11 20.67 15.88
CA PHE A 47 6.22 21.64 15.88
C PHE A 47 5.60 23.02 16.11
N VAL A 48 5.90 23.65 17.26
CA VAL A 48 5.56 25.05 17.55
C VAL A 48 6.65 25.99 17.08
#